data_AF-A0A534YXU9-F1
#
_entry.id   AF-A0A534YXU9-F1
#
_cell.length_a   1.000
_cell.length_b   1.000
_cell.length_c   1.000
_cell.angle_alpha   90.00
_cell.angle_beta   90.00
_cell.angle_gamma   90.00
#
_symmetry.space_group_name_H-M   'P 1'
#
loop_
_entity.id
_entity.type
_entity.pdbx_description
1 polymer ?
#
loop_
_entity_poly.entity_id
_entity_poly.type
_entity_poly.pdbx_seq_one_letter_code
_entity_poly.pdbx_strand_id
1 'polypeptide(L)'
;MQTSLRFPIAAGVLGLLPIGASARAATVSATVDLPAVVDTSATVQSCTNNPGPFINLQGELVLGGISGRFIFRNNVQGTHTHVEDVTMDVVVIPSGLTIRFAKQPPEGGVGGNPRVYLQFLDGSGDPVSDELYLGRCVQGLNRTSTDVSLPTDVVLNVAAASCANNPGPFITFDGQLTIGGLTARLIFRNNVQGTHSRTEDVTVDVEVLPPGQSIQFPKQPPLGGVGGNPRIYFQLLDGSGNPLSGEYYLGKCVQL
;
A
#
# COMPACT_ATOMS: atom_id res chain seq x y z
N MET A 1 -82.70 -2.58 39.75
CA MET A 1 -82.08 -1.51 38.94
C MET A 1 -80.65 -1.90 38.68
N GLN A 2 -80.38 -2.42 37.47
CA GLN A 2 -79.06 -2.84 37.01
C GLN A 2 -78.35 -1.63 36.38
N THR A 3 -77.20 -1.24 36.92
CA THR A 3 -76.29 -0.29 36.29
C THR A 3 -75.05 -1.05 35.86
N SER A 4 -74.99 -1.39 34.57
CA SER A 4 -73.84 -2.01 33.92
C SER A 4 -72.80 -0.94 33.57
N LEU A 5 -71.69 -0.89 34.29
CA LEU A 5 -70.48 -0.16 33.90
C LEU A 5 -69.73 -0.97 32.83
N ARG A 6 -69.58 -0.42 31.63
CA ARG A 6 -68.73 -0.97 30.57
C ARG A 6 -67.36 -0.31 30.63
N PHE A 7 -66.32 -1.09 30.93
CA PHE A 7 -64.93 -0.70 30.72
C PHE A 7 -64.54 -0.99 29.25
N PRO A 8 -63.91 -0.05 28.52
CA PRO A 8 -63.34 -0.36 27.21
C PRO A 8 -62.06 -1.17 27.37
N ILE A 9 -62.00 -2.33 26.70
CA ILE A 9 -60.80 -3.15 26.55
C ILE A 9 -59.87 -2.42 25.57
N ALA A 10 -58.69 -2.04 26.05
CA ALA A 10 -57.61 -1.48 25.24
C ALA A 10 -57.00 -2.58 24.35
N ALA A 11 -57.16 -2.44 23.03
CA ALA A 11 -56.42 -3.24 22.05
C ALA A 11 -55.03 -2.62 21.87
N GLY A 12 -54.04 -3.12 22.62
CA GLY A 12 -52.64 -2.78 22.41
C GLY A 12 -52.14 -3.42 21.12
N VAL A 13 -51.98 -2.63 20.07
CA VAL A 13 -51.23 -3.04 18.87
C VAL A 13 -49.75 -3.09 19.26
N LEU A 14 -49.26 -4.27 19.59
CA LEU A 14 -47.84 -4.53 19.77
C LEU A 14 -47.19 -4.51 18.39
N GLY A 15 -46.71 -3.34 17.98
CA GLY A 15 -45.95 -3.18 16.75
C GLY A 15 -44.68 -4.02 16.82
N LEU A 16 -44.62 -5.09 16.02
CA LEU A 16 -43.37 -5.75 15.66
C LEU A 16 -42.52 -4.74 14.90
N LEU A 17 -41.59 -4.10 15.61
CA LEU A 17 -40.48 -3.38 14.98
C LEU A 17 -39.68 -4.42 14.16
N PRO A 18 -39.50 -4.24 12.85
CA PRO A 18 -38.57 -5.06 12.11
C PRO A 18 -37.17 -4.84 12.70
N ILE A 19 -36.57 -5.91 13.21
CA ILE A 19 -35.16 -5.94 13.54
C ILE A 19 -34.43 -5.72 12.22
N GLY A 20 -34.01 -4.48 11.98
CA GLY A 20 -33.16 -4.17 10.84
C GLY A 20 -31.93 -5.06 10.92
N ALA A 21 -31.66 -5.81 9.85
CA ALA A 21 -30.38 -6.49 9.70
C ALA A 21 -29.30 -5.39 9.78
N SER A 22 -28.50 -5.39 10.84
CA SER A 22 -27.30 -4.56 10.87
C SER A 22 -26.44 -4.99 9.69
N ALA A 23 -26.32 -4.13 8.68
CA ALA A 23 -25.20 -4.20 7.74
C ALA A 23 -23.94 -4.27 8.60
N ARG A 24 -23.18 -5.34 8.47
CA ARG A 24 -21.88 -5.42 9.11
C ARG A 24 -20.90 -4.65 8.20
N ALA A 25 -19.64 -4.61 8.60
CA ALA A 25 -18.57 -4.28 7.69
C ALA A 25 -17.56 -5.43 7.81
N ALA A 26 -16.99 -5.85 6.69
CA ALA A 26 -15.84 -6.73 6.68
C ALA A 26 -14.56 -5.89 6.68
N THR A 27 -13.57 -6.32 7.45
CA THR A 27 -12.23 -5.74 7.40
C THR A 27 -11.29 -6.76 6.79
N VAL A 28 -10.52 -6.34 5.79
CA VAL A 28 -9.40 -7.10 5.21
C VAL A 28 -8.12 -6.44 5.64
N SER A 29 -7.17 -7.26 6.11
CA SER A 29 -5.81 -6.84 6.43
C SER A 29 -4.83 -7.74 5.71
N ALA A 30 -3.85 -7.15 5.03
CA ALA A 30 -2.86 -7.88 4.24
C ALA A 30 -1.54 -7.11 4.22
N THR A 31 -0.42 -7.82 4.11
CA THR A 31 0.87 -7.23 3.77
C THR A 31 1.20 -7.64 2.34
N VAL A 32 1.51 -6.66 1.48
CA VAL A 32 1.86 -6.89 0.08
C VAL A 32 3.14 -6.17 -0.29
N ASP A 33 3.85 -6.72 -1.26
CA ASP A 33 5.01 -6.11 -1.88
C ASP A 33 4.56 -5.08 -2.92
N LEU A 34 4.79 -3.79 -2.64
CA LEU A 34 4.47 -2.70 -3.56
C LEU A 34 5.67 -2.40 -4.47
N PRO A 35 5.58 -2.67 -5.78
CA PRO A 35 6.65 -2.31 -6.71
C PRO A 35 6.81 -0.79 -6.75
N ALA A 36 8.05 -0.31 -6.72
CA ALA A 36 8.38 1.09 -6.87
C ALA A 36 9.68 1.26 -7.66
N VAL A 37 9.81 2.41 -8.34
CA VAL A 37 11.04 2.81 -9.02
C VAL A 37 11.64 3.96 -8.25
N VAL A 38 12.92 3.86 -7.89
CA VAL A 38 13.65 4.96 -7.27
C VAL A 38 14.63 5.51 -8.28
N ASP A 39 14.38 6.75 -8.72
CA ASP A 39 15.32 7.51 -9.52
C ASP A 39 16.08 8.47 -8.61
N THR A 40 17.41 8.37 -8.58
CA THR A 40 18.23 9.17 -7.69
C THR A 40 19.39 9.82 -8.43
N SER A 41 19.70 11.04 -8.00
CA SER A 41 20.90 11.75 -8.37
C SER A 41 21.65 12.15 -7.10
N ALA A 42 22.97 12.02 -7.15
CA ALA A 42 23.83 12.45 -6.08
C ALA A 42 24.78 13.53 -6.61
N THR A 43 25.01 14.58 -5.83
CA THR A 43 25.99 15.61 -6.15
C THR A 43 27.01 15.75 -5.04
N VAL A 44 28.26 15.93 -5.41
CA VAL A 44 29.37 16.06 -4.46
C VAL A 44 29.71 17.53 -4.29
N GLN A 45 29.77 17.99 -3.05
CA GLN A 45 30.16 19.37 -2.74
C GLN A 45 31.65 19.52 -2.42
N SER A 46 32.24 18.51 -1.76
CA SER A 46 33.65 18.49 -1.39
C SER A 46 34.13 17.05 -1.30
N CYS A 47 35.40 16.81 -1.62
CA CYS A 47 36.10 15.53 -1.50
C CYS A 47 37.40 15.68 -0.68
N THR A 48 37.35 16.37 0.45
CA THR A 48 38.53 16.58 1.30
C THR A 48 38.80 15.40 2.22
N ASN A 49 40.05 15.26 2.67
CA ASN A 49 40.46 14.18 3.59
C ASN A 49 39.94 14.37 5.02
N ASN A 50 39.50 15.58 5.38
CA ASN A 50 38.92 15.92 6.67
C ASN A 50 37.91 17.05 6.45
N PRO A 51 36.62 16.91 6.83
CA PRO A 51 35.97 15.80 7.53
C PRO A 51 35.55 14.60 6.65
N GLY A 52 35.88 14.61 5.35
CA GLY A 52 35.43 13.60 4.38
C GLY A 52 34.54 14.21 3.30
N PRO A 53 34.08 13.41 2.33
CA PRO A 53 33.25 13.92 1.24
C PRO A 53 31.84 14.30 1.70
N PHE A 54 31.36 15.46 1.24
CA PHE A 54 29.98 15.90 1.45
C PHE A 54 29.15 15.56 0.20
N ILE A 55 28.23 14.61 0.33
CA ILE A 55 27.34 14.19 -0.74
C ILE A 55 25.94 14.75 -0.51
N ASN A 56 25.24 15.07 -1.58
CA ASN A 56 23.86 15.46 -1.52
C ASN A 56 23.06 14.50 -2.36
N LEU A 57 22.22 13.73 -1.70
CA LEU A 57 21.29 12.83 -2.37
C LEU A 57 19.97 13.57 -2.58
N GLN A 58 19.43 13.44 -3.79
CA GLN A 58 18.10 13.92 -4.15
C GLN A 58 17.51 12.96 -5.18
N GLY A 59 16.20 12.78 -5.15
CA GLY A 59 15.58 11.84 -6.05
C GLY A 59 14.07 11.86 -5.99
N GLU A 60 13.52 10.92 -6.73
CA GLU A 60 12.12 10.71 -6.93
C GLU A 60 11.83 9.22 -6.75
N LEU A 61 10.95 8.92 -5.80
CA LEU A 61 10.35 7.59 -5.63
C LEU A 61 9.02 7.59 -6.35
N VAL A 62 8.87 6.71 -7.33
CA VAL A 62 7.63 6.51 -8.08
C VAL A 62 7.02 5.20 -7.62
N LEU A 63 5.88 5.29 -6.91
CA LEU A 63 5.16 4.10 -6.49
C LEU A 63 4.38 3.49 -7.66
N GLY A 64 4.44 2.16 -7.77
CA GLY A 64 3.48 1.39 -8.53
C GLY A 64 2.08 1.67 -8.01
N GLY A 65 1.10 1.73 -8.90
CA GLY A 65 -0.28 1.85 -8.47
C GLY A 65 -0.70 0.63 -7.66
N ILE A 66 -1.61 0.81 -6.71
CA ILE A 66 -2.36 -0.29 -6.10
C ILE A 66 -3.79 -0.16 -6.58
N SER A 67 -4.37 -1.26 -7.02
CA SER A 67 -5.81 -1.36 -7.25
C SER A 67 -6.42 -2.53 -6.49
N GLY A 68 -7.73 -2.47 -6.26
CA GLY A 68 -8.50 -3.54 -5.64
C GLY A 68 -9.51 -4.10 -6.61
N ARG A 69 -9.62 -5.42 -6.67
CA ARG A 69 -10.61 -6.15 -7.47
C ARG A 69 -11.67 -6.75 -6.57
N PHE A 70 -12.93 -6.36 -6.78
CA PHE A 70 -14.07 -7.09 -6.24
C PHE A 70 -14.50 -8.18 -7.20
N ILE A 71 -14.74 -9.38 -6.67
CA ILE A 71 -15.22 -10.53 -7.42
C ILE A 71 -16.54 -10.99 -6.80
N PHE A 72 -17.60 -10.94 -7.58
CA PHE A 72 -18.92 -11.38 -7.16
C PHE A 72 -19.24 -12.72 -7.80
N ARG A 73 -19.50 -13.74 -6.97
CA ARG A 73 -19.87 -15.08 -7.44
C ARG A 73 -21.27 -15.44 -6.95
N ASN A 74 -22.22 -15.55 -7.86
CA ASN A 74 -23.57 -16.01 -7.54
C ASN A 74 -23.72 -17.52 -7.82
N ASN A 75 -24.43 -18.24 -6.94
CA ASN A 75 -24.84 -19.62 -7.19
C ASN A 75 -26.37 -19.67 -7.09
N VAL A 76 -27.05 -19.60 -8.23
CA VAL A 76 -28.51 -19.66 -8.31
C VAL A 76 -28.95 -21.12 -8.18
N GLN A 77 -29.91 -21.34 -7.29
CA GLN A 77 -30.40 -22.65 -6.87
C GLN A 77 -30.82 -23.56 -8.05
N GLY A 78 -30.04 -24.61 -8.33
CA GLY A 78 -30.55 -25.98 -8.35
C GLY A 78 -31.04 -26.66 -9.63
N THR A 79 -31.19 -26.01 -10.79
CA THR A 79 -31.49 -26.73 -12.05
C THR A 79 -30.60 -26.39 -13.24
N HIS A 80 -29.89 -25.26 -13.19
CA HIS A 80 -28.79 -24.93 -14.09
C HIS A 80 -27.72 -24.18 -13.30
N THR A 81 -26.56 -24.81 -13.09
CA THR A 81 -25.39 -24.14 -12.51
C THR A 81 -24.89 -23.08 -13.49
N HIS A 82 -25.16 -21.81 -13.19
CA HIS A 82 -24.53 -20.67 -13.85
C HIS A 82 -23.68 -19.94 -12.82
N VAL A 83 -22.36 -19.95 -13.04
CA VAL A 83 -21.41 -19.15 -12.28
C VAL A 83 -21.10 -17.93 -13.15
N GLU A 84 -21.58 -16.78 -12.70
CA GLU A 84 -21.21 -15.49 -13.29
C GLU A 84 -20.26 -14.81 -12.31
N ASP A 85 -19.00 -14.65 -12.74
CA ASP A 85 -17.98 -13.91 -12.03
C ASP A 85 -17.95 -12.49 -12.60
N VAL A 86 -18.35 -11.51 -11.81
CA VAL A 86 -18.19 -10.08 -12.17
C VAL A 86 -17.01 -9.52 -11.41
N THR A 87 -16.07 -8.94 -12.17
CA THR A 87 -14.87 -8.28 -11.64
C THR A 87 -14.96 -6.78 -11.81
N MET A 88 -14.64 -6.02 -10.76
CA MET A 88 -14.52 -4.57 -10.83
C MET A 88 -13.21 -4.12 -10.17
N ASP A 89 -12.38 -3.42 -10.93
CA ASP A 89 -11.10 -2.91 -10.46
C ASP A 89 -11.26 -1.44 -10.00
N VAL A 90 -10.64 -1.09 -8.89
CA VAL A 90 -10.70 0.25 -8.30
C VAL A 90 -9.32 0.73 -7.92
N VAL A 91 -8.98 1.94 -8.35
CA VAL A 91 -7.68 2.55 -8.10
C VAL A 91 -7.60 3.02 -6.64
N VAL A 92 -6.60 2.52 -5.92
CA VAL A 92 -6.33 2.86 -4.51
C VAL A 92 -5.19 3.88 -4.43
N ILE A 93 -4.08 3.61 -5.11
CA ILE A 93 -2.99 4.56 -5.38
C ILE A 93 -2.82 4.66 -6.90
N PRO A 94 -2.86 5.86 -7.50
CA PRO A 94 -2.57 6.01 -8.91
C PRO A 94 -1.09 5.70 -9.18
N SER A 95 -0.82 4.95 -10.24
CA SER A 95 0.55 4.76 -10.73
C SER A 95 1.20 6.10 -11.03
N GLY A 96 2.48 6.25 -10.71
CA GLY A 96 3.21 7.48 -11.01
C GLY A 96 3.19 8.52 -9.89
N LEU A 97 2.81 8.16 -8.66
CA LEU A 97 2.93 9.05 -7.52
C LEU A 97 4.41 9.29 -7.20
N THR A 98 4.87 10.51 -7.44
CA THR A 98 6.22 11.00 -7.18
C THR A 98 6.37 11.50 -5.74
N ILE A 99 7.25 10.87 -4.96
CA ILE A 99 7.71 11.40 -3.67
C ILE A 99 9.10 12.00 -3.86
N ARG A 100 9.24 13.30 -3.57
CA ARG A 100 10.53 14.01 -3.61
C ARG A 100 11.10 14.11 -2.21
N PHE A 101 12.35 13.69 -2.04
CA PHE A 101 13.07 13.83 -0.78
C PHE A 101 14.14 14.93 -0.86
N ALA A 102 14.35 15.60 0.26
CA ALA A 102 15.25 16.75 0.36
C ALA A 102 16.73 16.34 0.36
N LYS A 103 17.59 17.31 0.03
CA LYS A 103 19.05 17.24 0.14
C LYS A 103 19.46 16.88 1.58
N GLN A 104 20.06 15.70 1.78
CA GLN A 104 20.62 15.28 3.07
C GLN A 104 22.16 15.18 2.98
N PRO A 105 22.92 15.90 3.82
CA PRO A 105 24.37 15.77 3.87
C PRO A 105 24.80 14.61 4.80
N PRO A 106 25.55 13.60 4.31
CA PRO A 106 26.28 12.68 5.15
C PRO A 106 27.56 13.38 5.66
N GLU A 107 27.76 13.42 6.98
CA GLU A 107 29.00 13.87 7.59
C GLU A 107 29.91 12.67 7.87
N GLY A 108 31.07 12.61 7.21
CA GLY A 108 32.10 11.60 7.45
C GLY A 108 32.33 10.65 6.26
N GLY A 109 33.59 10.23 6.07
CA GLY A 109 33.96 9.28 5.02
C GLY A 109 35.45 8.98 4.96
N VAL A 110 35.81 7.99 4.17
CA VAL A 110 37.21 7.66 3.85
C VAL A 110 37.84 8.81 3.06
N GLY A 111 38.91 9.42 3.59
CA GLY A 111 39.59 10.54 2.93
C GLY A 111 40.18 10.13 1.58
N GLY A 112 40.02 10.97 0.55
CA GLY A 112 40.63 10.79 -0.77
C GLY A 112 39.58 10.87 -1.88
N ASN A 113 39.69 9.98 -2.88
CA ASN A 113 38.75 9.90 -3.99
C ASN A 113 38.04 8.53 -4.01
N PRO A 114 37.13 8.28 -3.05
CA PRO A 114 36.47 6.99 -2.89
C PRO A 114 35.56 6.68 -4.08
N ARG A 115 35.33 5.39 -4.26
CA ARG A 115 34.19 4.85 -4.99
C ARG A 115 32.95 4.99 -4.11
N VAL A 116 31.89 5.55 -4.66
CA VAL A 116 30.63 5.77 -3.95
C VAL A 116 29.60 4.82 -4.52
N TYR A 117 28.93 4.09 -3.64
CA TYR A 117 27.81 3.22 -3.96
C TYR A 117 26.57 3.68 -3.20
N LEU A 118 25.40 3.35 -3.75
CA LEU A 118 24.10 3.57 -3.13
C LEU A 118 23.37 2.23 -3.04
N GLN A 119 22.80 1.93 -1.89
CA GLN A 119 21.95 0.78 -1.69
C GLN A 119 20.67 1.22 -0.98
N PHE A 120 19.53 0.63 -1.33
CA PHE A 120 18.28 0.84 -0.62
C PHE A 120 18.02 -0.29 0.37
N LEU A 121 17.52 0.10 1.53
CA LEU A 121 17.13 -0.78 2.63
C LEU A 121 15.67 -0.52 2.98
N ASP A 122 14.98 -1.55 3.46
CA ASP A 122 13.66 -1.39 4.05
C ASP A 122 13.71 -0.77 5.46
N GLY A 123 12.53 -0.63 6.08
CA GLY A 123 12.40 -0.12 7.46
C GLY A 123 12.99 -1.03 8.55
N SER A 124 13.33 -2.28 8.22
CA SER A 124 14.04 -3.22 9.12
C SER A 124 15.56 -3.14 8.95
N GLY A 125 16.04 -2.46 7.91
CA GLY A 125 17.44 -2.35 7.54
C GLY A 125 17.92 -3.45 6.58
N ASP A 126 17.00 -4.26 6.04
CA ASP A 126 17.31 -5.32 5.08
C ASP A 126 17.45 -4.74 3.66
N PRO A 127 18.44 -5.17 2.87
CA PRO A 127 18.61 -4.68 1.51
C PRO A 127 17.43 -5.01 0.59
N VAL A 128 16.88 -3.97 -0.06
CA VAL A 128 15.85 -4.09 -1.11
C VAL A 128 16.39 -3.75 -2.50
N SER A 129 17.68 -3.40 -2.61
CA SER A 129 18.40 -3.25 -3.87
C SER A 129 19.82 -3.80 -3.78
N ASP A 130 20.41 -4.01 -4.96
CA ASP A 130 21.86 -4.15 -5.10
C ASP A 130 22.58 -2.83 -4.77
N GLU A 131 23.91 -2.90 -4.60
CA GLU A 131 24.76 -1.71 -4.53
C GLU A 131 24.94 -1.09 -5.92
N LEU A 132 24.37 0.09 -6.11
CA LEU A 132 24.45 0.88 -7.33
C LEU A 132 25.73 1.73 -7.30
N TYR A 133 26.65 1.47 -8.23
CA TYR A 133 27.86 2.27 -8.35
C TYR A 133 27.56 3.66 -8.91
N LEU A 134 27.74 4.69 -8.08
CA LEU A 134 27.48 6.07 -8.47
C LEU A 134 28.69 6.70 -9.17
N GLY A 135 29.92 6.32 -8.81
CA GLY A 135 31.11 6.91 -9.41
C GLY A 135 32.21 7.16 -8.40
N ARG A 136 33.11 8.09 -8.73
CA ARG A 136 34.17 8.53 -7.83
C ARG A 136 33.95 9.97 -7.40
N CYS A 137 34.20 10.24 -6.12
CA CYS A 137 33.94 11.55 -5.52
C CYS A 137 34.43 12.74 -6.39
N VAL A 138 35.71 12.73 -6.79
CA VAL A 138 36.33 13.84 -7.55
C VAL A 138 35.88 13.86 -9.02
N GLN A 139 35.41 12.74 -9.56
CA GLN A 139 35.02 12.61 -10.96
C GLN A 139 33.53 12.92 -11.18
N GLY A 140 32.78 13.13 -10.11
CA GLY A 140 31.33 13.25 -10.14
C GLY A 140 30.63 11.91 -9.99
N LEU A 141 29.33 12.00 -9.71
CA LEU A 141 28.44 10.88 -9.49
C LEU A 141 27.40 10.85 -10.60
N ASN A 142 27.06 9.65 -11.03
CA ASN A 142 26.03 9.39 -12.01
C ASN A 142 24.66 9.34 -11.34
N ARG A 143 23.65 9.71 -12.12
CA ARG A 143 22.26 9.38 -11.82
C ARG A 143 22.08 7.86 -11.92
N THR A 144 21.29 7.29 -11.02
CA THR A 144 20.95 5.87 -11.04
C THR A 144 19.45 5.69 -10.88
N SER A 145 18.94 4.56 -11.38
CA SER A 145 17.57 4.15 -11.20
C SER A 145 17.55 2.67 -10.86
N THR A 146 16.69 2.26 -9.94
CA THR A 146 16.48 0.86 -9.59
C THR A 146 15.04 0.62 -9.23
N ASP A 147 14.57 -0.59 -9.53
CA ASP A 147 13.31 -1.10 -9.00
C ASP A 147 13.54 -1.58 -7.55
N VAL A 148 12.57 -1.35 -6.69
CA VAL A 148 12.51 -1.84 -5.31
C VAL A 148 11.11 -2.36 -5.00
N SER A 149 11.01 -3.28 -4.05
CA SER A 149 9.73 -3.70 -3.47
C SER A 149 9.60 -3.16 -2.06
N LEU A 150 8.48 -2.48 -1.78
CA LEU A 150 8.20 -1.91 -0.46
C LEU A 150 7.12 -2.73 0.24
N PRO A 151 7.41 -3.39 1.38
CA PRO A 151 6.39 -4.02 2.20
C PRO A 151 5.34 -2.99 2.60
N THR A 152 4.08 -3.24 2.26
CA THR A 152 2.98 -2.32 2.48
C THR A 152 1.84 -3.05 3.18
N ASP A 153 1.48 -2.57 4.37
CA ASP A 153 0.32 -3.06 5.08
C ASP A 153 -0.93 -2.37 4.55
N VAL A 154 -1.95 -3.16 4.26
CA VAL A 154 -3.23 -2.73 3.74
C VAL A 154 -4.31 -3.07 4.74
N VAL A 155 -5.09 -2.08 5.14
CA VAL A 155 -6.33 -2.26 5.90
C VAL A 155 -7.47 -1.70 5.07
N LEU A 156 -8.45 -2.55 4.75
CA LEU A 156 -9.62 -2.23 3.95
C LEU A 156 -10.87 -2.51 4.75
N ASN A 157 -11.78 -1.54 4.79
CA ASN A 157 -13.12 -1.70 5.31
C ASN A 157 -14.09 -1.81 4.13
N VAL A 158 -14.93 -2.84 4.15
CA VAL A 158 -15.92 -3.11 3.10
C VAL A 158 -17.29 -3.19 3.76
N ALA A 159 -18.25 -2.46 3.22
CA ALA A 159 -19.63 -2.44 3.72
C ALA A 159 -20.64 -2.56 2.58
N ALA A 160 -21.70 -3.32 2.82
CA ALA A 160 -22.84 -3.39 1.91
C ALA A 160 -23.77 -2.18 2.13
N ALA A 161 -23.97 -1.39 1.08
CA ALA A 161 -24.95 -0.30 1.08
C ALA A 161 -26.35 -0.80 0.71
N SER A 162 -26.45 -1.80 -0.16
CA SER A 162 -27.70 -2.49 -0.52
C SER A 162 -27.39 -3.84 -1.15
N CYS A 163 -28.30 -4.80 -1.00
CA CYS A 163 -28.23 -6.13 -1.61
C CYS A 163 -29.46 -6.42 -2.47
N ALA A 164 -30.05 -5.37 -3.04
CA ALA A 164 -31.22 -5.51 -3.90
C ALA A 164 -30.90 -6.31 -5.16
N ASN A 165 -31.88 -7.09 -5.64
CA ASN A 165 -31.72 -7.97 -6.79
C ASN A 165 -31.61 -7.21 -8.13
N ASN A 166 -32.08 -5.96 -8.16
CA ASN A 166 -31.98 -5.02 -9.29
C ASN A 166 -31.81 -3.61 -8.70
N PRO A 167 -30.76 -2.86 -9.04
CA PRO A 167 -29.73 -3.10 -10.08
C PRO A 167 -28.54 -4.00 -9.66
N GLY A 168 -28.64 -4.71 -8.53
CA GLY A 168 -27.59 -5.56 -7.99
C GLY A 168 -27.08 -5.07 -6.63
N PRO A 169 -26.24 -5.84 -5.92
CA PRO A 169 -25.64 -5.42 -4.67
C PRO A 169 -24.70 -4.24 -4.90
N PHE A 170 -24.71 -3.35 -3.93
CA PHE A 170 -23.97 -2.11 -3.90
C PHE A 170 -22.99 -2.16 -2.75
N ILE A 171 -21.72 -2.39 -3.07
CA ILE A 171 -20.64 -2.49 -2.09
C ILE A 171 -19.84 -1.20 -2.10
N THR A 172 -19.54 -0.69 -0.91
CA THR A 172 -18.65 0.45 -0.72
C THR A 172 -17.44 0.01 0.07
N PHE A 173 -16.30 0.63 -0.16
CA PHE A 173 -15.09 0.35 0.59
C PHE A 173 -14.25 1.60 0.78
N ASP A 174 -13.47 1.60 1.86
CA ASP A 174 -12.50 2.61 2.25
C ASP A 174 -11.36 1.93 2.99
N GLY A 175 -10.32 2.68 3.36
CA GLY A 175 -9.26 2.12 4.16
C GLY A 175 -7.97 2.92 4.11
N GLN A 176 -6.91 2.24 4.52
CA GLN A 176 -5.59 2.80 4.71
C GLN A 176 -4.53 1.83 4.19
N LEU A 177 -3.51 2.39 3.55
CA LEU A 177 -2.26 1.74 3.24
C LEU A 177 -1.18 2.33 4.15
N THR A 178 -0.32 1.49 4.70
CA THR A 178 0.84 1.90 5.51
C THR A 178 2.08 1.34 4.84
N ILE A 179 2.88 2.22 4.22
CA ILE A 179 4.06 1.83 3.47
C ILE A 179 5.24 1.67 4.43
N GLY A 180 6.02 0.61 4.24
CA GLY A 180 7.28 0.39 4.92
C GLY A 180 8.27 1.52 4.66
N GLY A 181 9.22 1.70 5.57
CA GLY A 181 10.27 2.69 5.41
C GLY A 181 11.20 2.35 4.24
N LEU A 182 11.85 3.37 3.69
CA LEU A 182 12.92 3.24 2.70
C LEU A 182 14.10 4.10 3.15
N THR A 183 15.26 3.46 3.30
CA THR A 183 16.53 4.11 3.66
C THR A 183 17.52 3.98 2.53
N ALA A 184 18.18 5.07 2.17
CA ALA A 184 19.31 5.09 1.25
C ALA A 184 20.63 5.00 2.04
N ARG A 185 21.37 3.91 1.85
CA ARG A 185 22.71 3.71 2.38
C ARG A 185 23.76 4.11 1.35
N LEU A 186 24.54 5.13 1.67
CA LEU A 186 25.73 5.51 0.92
C LEU A 186 26.93 4.73 1.44
N ILE A 187 27.65 4.05 0.56
CA ILE A 187 28.82 3.23 0.88
C ILE A 187 30.05 3.85 0.22
N PHE A 188 31.05 4.19 1.03
CA PHE A 188 32.30 4.79 0.56
C PHE A 188 33.43 3.77 0.64
N ARG A 189 33.98 3.39 -0.51
CA ARG A 189 35.09 2.44 -0.63
C ARG A 189 36.33 3.12 -1.20
N ASN A 190 37.42 3.18 -0.43
CA ASN A 190 38.66 3.84 -0.86
C ASN A 190 39.89 2.91 -0.93
N ASN A 191 39.75 1.61 -0.66
CA ASN A 191 40.90 0.70 -0.59
C ASN A 191 40.70 -0.61 -1.37
N VAL A 192 40.42 -0.51 -2.67
CA VAL A 192 40.30 -1.69 -3.54
C VAL A 192 41.67 -2.36 -3.83
N GLN A 193 42.79 -1.65 -3.60
CA GLN A 193 44.16 -2.12 -3.90
C GLN A 193 45.09 -2.28 -2.67
N GLY A 194 44.59 -2.08 -1.44
CA GLY A 194 45.38 -2.32 -0.21
C GLY A 194 46.42 -1.25 0.16
N THR A 195 46.40 -0.06 -0.44
CA THR A 195 47.39 1.01 -0.21
C THR A 195 47.12 1.88 1.02
N HIS A 196 46.01 1.66 1.73
CA HIS A 196 45.67 2.34 2.98
C HIS A 196 45.46 1.35 4.13
N SER A 197 45.76 1.75 5.38
CA SER A 197 45.68 0.90 6.57
C SER A 197 44.26 0.68 7.10
N ARG A 198 43.26 1.38 6.54
CA ARG A 198 41.84 1.24 6.92
C ARG A 198 41.06 0.65 5.74
N THR A 199 40.56 -0.56 5.94
CA THR A 199 39.83 -1.38 4.95
C THR A 199 38.32 -1.37 5.16
N GLU A 200 37.84 -0.65 6.16
CA GLU A 200 36.41 -0.59 6.49
C GLU A 200 35.68 0.38 5.55
N ASP A 201 34.60 -0.10 4.96
CA ASP A 201 33.63 0.73 4.26
C ASP A 201 33.00 1.70 5.26
N VAL A 202 32.85 2.96 4.86
CA VAL A 202 32.02 3.91 5.63
C VAL A 202 30.62 3.88 5.04
N THR A 203 29.63 3.60 5.87
CA THR A 203 28.21 3.62 5.51
C THR A 203 27.53 4.81 6.15
N VAL A 204 26.73 5.53 5.37
CA VAL A 204 25.85 6.59 5.89
C VAL A 204 24.44 6.35 5.42
N ASP A 205 23.52 6.27 6.36
CA ASP A 205 22.12 5.98 6.11
C ASP A 205 21.31 7.29 6.09
N VAL A 206 20.52 7.45 5.04
CA VAL A 206 19.65 8.60 4.80
C VAL A 206 18.22 8.10 4.68
N GLU A 207 17.34 8.56 5.57
CA GLU A 207 15.92 8.21 5.52
C GLU A 207 15.26 8.89 4.31
N VAL A 208 14.75 8.08 3.37
CA VAL A 208 14.09 8.53 2.13
C VAL A 208 12.58 8.58 2.31
N LEU A 209 12.02 7.53 2.90
CA LEU A 209 10.61 7.40 3.27
C LEU A 209 10.54 6.90 4.71
N PRO A 210 9.98 7.66 5.66
CA PRO A 210 9.85 7.18 7.02
C PRO A 210 8.87 6.01 7.09
N PRO A 211 9.13 5.00 7.95
CA PRO A 211 8.19 3.91 8.15
C PRO A 211 6.87 4.43 8.71
N GLY A 212 5.77 3.81 8.30
CA GLY A 212 4.44 4.14 8.82
C GLY A 212 3.72 5.25 8.04
N GLN A 213 4.27 5.71 6.90
CA GLN A 213 3.56 6.65 6.05
C GLN A 213 2.24 6.04 5.58
N SER A 214 1.15 6.71 5.99
CA SER A 214 -0.21 6.21 5.80
C SER A 214 -0.92 6.96 4.69
N ILE A 215 -1.44 6.23 3.70
CA ILE A 215 -2.27 6.76 2.64
C ILE A 215 -3.70 6.30 2.89
N GLN A 216 -4.56 7.26 3.23
CA GLN A 216 -6.00 7.08 3.33
C GLN A 216 -6.59 7.21 1.93
N PHE A 217 -7.43 6.25 1.52
CA PHE A 217 -8.18 6.37 0.28
C PHE A 217 -9.67 6.56 0.60
N PRO A 218 -10.33 7.50 -0.08
CA PRO A 218 -11.70 7.85 0.22
C PRO A 218 -12.64 6.72 -0.15
N LYS A 219 -13.78 6.69 0.54
CA LYS A 219 -14.89 5.80 0.23
C LYS A 219 -15.24 5.84 -1.26
N GLN A 220 -15.12 4.70 -1.92
CA GLN A 220 -15.44 4.58 -3.34
C GLN A 220 -16.95 4.36 -3.53
N PRO A 221 -17.52 4.84 -4.66
CA PRO A 221 -18.96 4.76 -4.88
C PRO A 221 -19.44 3.31 -4.94
N PRO A 222 -20.74 3.08 -4.74
CA PRO A 222 -21.33 1.76 -4.84
C PRO A 222 -20.99 1.08 -6.17
N LEU A 223 -20.25 -0.02 -6.10
CA LEU A 223 -19.92 -0.85 -7.25
C LEU A 223 -21.13 -1.75 -7.53
N GLY A 224 -21.74 -1.62 -8.71
CA GLY A 224 -22.90 -2.44 -9.11
C GLY A 224 -22.54 -3.93 -9.15
N GLY A 225 -23.54 -4.81 -9.06
CA GLY A 225 -23.26 -6.23 -8.83
C GLY A 225 -24.13 -7.20 -9.64
N VAL A 226 -23.75 -8.47 -9.57
CA VAL A 226 -24.55 -9.61 -10.04
C VAL A 226 -25.85 -9.71 -9.25
N GLY A 227 -26.98 -9.99 -9.91
CA GLY A 227 -28.25 -10.20 -9.22
C GLY A 227 -28.13 -11.28 -8.12
N GLY A 228 -28.96 -11.20 -7.09
CA GLY A 228 -29.08 -12.20 -6.02
C GLY A 228 -28.31 -11.85 -4.74
N ASN A 229 -27.83 -12.88 -4.05
CA ASN A 229 -27.06 -12.76 -2.81
C ASN A 229 -25.66 -13.38 -3.01
N PRO A 230 -24.77 -12.73 -3.78
CA PRO A 230 -23.50 -13.31 -4.18
C PRO A 230 -22.55 -13.46 -3.01
N ARG A 231 -21.60 -14.39 -3.17
CA ARG A 231 -20.35 -14.42 -2.41
C ARG A 231 -19.43 -13.34 -2.94
N ILE A 232 -18.90 -12.53 -2.04
CA ILE A 232 -18.06 -11.39 -2.37
C ILE A 232 -16.63 -11.74 -1.97
N TYR A 233 -15.72 -11.56 -2.91
CA TYR A 233 -14.30 -11.67 -2.68
C TYR A 233 -13.59 -10.37 -3.04
N PHE A 234 -12.44 -10.16 -2.45
CA PHE A 234 -11.57 -9.02 -2.73
C PHE A 234 -10.15 -9.49 -3.01
N GLN A 235 -9.46 -8.82 -3.93
CA GLN A 235 -8.08 -9.12 -4.27
C GLN A 235 -7.32 -7.82 -4.53
N LEU A 236 -6.12 -7.67 -3.97
CA LEU A 236 -5.21 -6.57 -4.31
C LEU A 236 -4.46 -6.88 -5.60
N LEU A 237 -4.30 -5.85 -6.44
CA LEU A 237 -3.57 -5.89 -7.69
C LEU A 237 -2.54 -4.75 -7.77
N ASP A 238 -1.51 -4.96 -8.58
CA ASP A 238 -0.56 -3.91 -8.95
C ASP A 238 -1.16 -2.96 -10.01
N GLY A 239 -0.40 -1.93 -10.39
CA GLY A 239 -0.78 -0.96 -11.42
C GLY A 239 -0.90 -1.54 -12.84
N SER A 240 -0.44 -2.77 -13.07
CA SER A 240 -0.59 -3.51 -14.33
C SER A 240 -1.76 -4.51 -14.30
N GLY A 241 -2.44 -4.64 -13.15
CA GLY A 241 -3.55 -5.57 -12.94
C GLY A 241 -3.14 -6.98 -12.52
N ASN A 242 -1.86 -7.21 -12.20
CA ASN A 242 -1.40 -8.51 -11.68
C ASN A 242 -1.77 -8.66 -10.20
N PRO A 243 -2.17 -9.85 -9.74
CA PRO A 243 -2.45 -10.10 -8.34
C PRO A 243 -1.26 -9.85 -7.41
N LEU A 244 -1.44 -8.99 -6.42
CA LEU A 244 -0.54 -8.84 -5.26
C LEU A 244 -0.95 -9.73 -4.08
N SER A 245 -2.13 -10.36 -4.16
CA SER A 245 -2.67 -11.22 -3.11
C SER A 245 -3.59 -12.31 -3.67
N GLY A 246 -3.96 -13.28 -2.84
CA GLY A 246 -5.08 -14.17 -3.11
C GLY A 246 -6.44 -13.48 -2.96
N GLU A 247 -7.52 -14.23 -3.22
CA GLU A 247 -8.89 -13.75 -3.00
C GLU A 247 -9.30 -13.86 -1.52
N TYR A 248 -9.60 -12.73 -0.89
CA TYR A 248 -10.19 -12.66 0.44
C TYR A 248 -11.70 -12.83 0.37
N TYR A 249 -12.24 -13.88 0.97
CA TYR A 249 -13.70 -14.04 1.07
C TYR A 249 -14.28 -13.10 2.12
N LEU A 250 -15.17 -12.20 1.70
CA LEU A 250 -15.77 -11.17 2.56
C LEU A 250 -17.13 -11.57 3.14
N GLY A 251 -17.75 -12.60 2.60
CA GLY A 251 -19.09 -13.03 2.99
C GLY A 251 -20.08 -12.96 1.85
N LYS A 252 -21.37 -13.07 2.18
CA LYS A 252 -22.47 -12.82 1.25
C LYS A 252 -23.01 -11.42 1.44
N CYS A 253 -23.55 -10.81 0.38
CA CYS A 253 -24.04 -9.44 0.46
C CYS A 253 -24.97 -9.17 1.65
N VAL A 254 -26.02 -9.97 1.85
CA VAL A 254 -26.99 -9.72 2.94
C VAL A 254 -26.44 -9.97 4.35
N GLN A 255 -25.22 -10.49 4.45
CA GLN A 255 -24.52 -10.81 5.69
C GLN A 255 -23.33 -9.87 5.92
N LEU A 256 -23.04 -9.02 4.93
CA LEU A 256 -21.93 -8.12 4.93
C LEU A 256 -22.21 -6.91 5.78
#